data_AF-A0A0U5JE29-F1
#
_entry.id   AF-A0A0U5JE29-F1
#
_cell.length_a   1.000
_cell.length_b   1.000
_cell.length_c   1.000
_cell.angle_alpha   90.00
_cell.angle_beta   90.00
_cell.angle_gamma   90.00
#
_symmetry.space_group_name_H-M   'P 1'
#
loop_
_entity.id
_entity.type
_entity.pdbx_description
1 polymer ?
#
loop_
_entity_poly.entity_id
_entity_poly.type
_entity_poly.pdbx_seq_one_letter_code
_entity_poly.pdbx_strand_id
1 'polypeptide(L)'
;MVSLYKSATFNKLLLSSVLVTFSLAVVNPSPAYAQINIGMNDITFALKMKDLVDKAWKYKDRQDVTKLLDTVFEIKVETEAYSGVKINIDQELDKAEKELKKQAGNKIPNKDIQAVRKYIKKKEKKAHQRAMCMAAYIQDSPPGMTFEDFEFSYLAAHGHDKEDKDDKEMKELPVKLAVGISMMLAGGFLCGVGVLLKIQPCITYGEALVIGGVNFAIDGYASKSEEDKNKEKDKR
;
A
#
# COMPACT_ATOMS: atom_id res chain seq x y z
N MET A 1 -50.99 -10.60 17.35
CA MET A 1 -49.54 -10.80 17.61
C MET A 1 -49.29 -12.28 17.80
N VAL A 2 -48.85 -12.98 16.74
CA VAL A 2 -48.52 -14.41 16.83
C VAL A 2 -47.06 -14.53 17.23
N SER A 3 -46.84 -15.12 18.40
CA SER A 3 -45.51 -15.31 18.98
C SER A 3 -44.65 -16.19 18.08
N LEU A 4 -43.65 -15.59 17.43
CA LEU A 4 -42.65 -16.26 16.58
C LEU A 4 -41.81 -17.30 17.35
N TYR A 5 -41.92 -17.36 18.67
CA TYR A 5 -41.12 -18.24 19.54
C TYR A 5 -41.77 -19.59 19.87
N LYS A 6 -42.97 -19.89 19.34
CA LYS A 6 -43.68 -21.16 19.60
C LYS A 6 -43.72 -22.14 18.42
N SER A 7 -42.84 -22.00 17.44
CA SER A 7 -42.75 -22.96 16.34
C SER A 7 -41.58 -23.93 16.59
N ALA A 8 -41.90 -25.19 16.89
CA ALA A 8 -40.92 -26.28 17.01
C ALA A 8 -40.01 -26.40 15.77
N THR A 9 -40.45 -25.86 14.64
CA THR A 9 -39.71 -25.79 13.38
C THR A 9 -38.53 -24.82 13.44
N PHE A 10 -38.64 -23.70 14.17
CA PHE A 10 -37.55 -22.70 14.28
C PHE A 10 -36.39 -23.23 15.14
N ASN A 11 -36.72 -23.93 16.24
CA ASN A 11 -35.71 -24.60 17.06
C ASN A 11 -35.00 -25.73 16.31
N LYS A 12 -35.70 -26.50 15.46
CA LYS A 12 -35.08 -27.53 14.61
C LYS A 12 -34.14 -26.93 13.55
N LEU A 13 -34.48 -25.76 13.01
CA LEU A 13 -33.69 -25.08 11.99
C LEU A 13 -32.41 -24.46 12.59
N LEU A 14 -32.52 -23.89 13.79
CA LEU A 14 -31.35 -23.45 14.58
C LEU A 14 -30.45 -24.62 14.98
N LEU A 15 -31.02 -25.73 15.48
CA LEU A 15 -30.21 -26.90 15.84
C LEU A 15 -29.48 -27.50 14.62
N SER A 16 -30.15 -27.56 13.47
CA SER A 16 -29.57 -27.98 12.20
C SER A 16 -28.42 -27.06 11.77
N SER A 17 -28.62 -25.73 11.84
CA SER A 17 -27.58 -24.75 11.50
C SER A 17 -26.36 -24.85 12.41
N VAL A 18 -26.54 -25.14 13.70
CA VAL A 18 -25.44 -25.31 14.66
C VAL A 18 -24.72 -26.64 14.45
N LEU A 19 -25.43 -27.73 14.18
CA LEU A 19 -24.84 -29.04 13.93
C LEU A 19 -24.05 -29.09 12.61
N VAL A 20 -24.52 -28.39 11.57
CA VAL A 20 -23.81 -28.31 10.27
C VAL A 20 -22.57 -27.44 10.38
N THR A 21 -22.62 -26.30 11.08
CA THR A 21 -21.43 -25.47 11.29
C THR A 21 -20.39 -26.14 12.18
N PHE A 22 -20.82 -26.87 13.22
CA PHE A 22 -19.90 -27.65 14.06
C PHE A 22 -19.29 -28.82 13.30
N SER A 23 -20.07 -29.52 12.46
CA SER A 23 -19.54 -30.63 11.65
C SER A 23 -18.57 -30.13 10.55
N LEU A 24 -18.80 -28.97 9.95
CA LEU A 24 -17.84 -28.35 9.03
C LEU A 24 -16.57 -27.87 9.72
N ALA A 25 -16.66 -27.43 10.99
CA ALA A 25 -15.51 -27.03 11.79
C ALA A 25 -14.67 -28.23 12.27
N VAL A 26 -15.29 -29.41 12.45
CA VAL A 26 -14.64 -30.62 12.98
C VAL A 26 -14.19 -31.60 11.87
N VAL A 27 -14.85 -31.61 10.71
CA VAL A 27 -14.56 -32.55 9.59
C VAL A 27 -13.61 -31.97 8.55
N ASN A 28 -13.25 -30.69 8.62
CA ASN A 28 -12.00 -30.26 8.01
C ASN A 28 -10.88 -30.63 8.98
N PRO A 29 -10.12 -31.73 8.77
CA PRO A 29 -8.84 -31.83 9.42
C PRO A 29 -8.11 -30.54 9.07
N SER A 30 -7.73 -29.76 10.09
CA SER A 30 -6.69 -28.76 9.94
C SER A 30 -5.62 -29.43 9.07
N PRO A 31 -5.28 -28.88 7.88
CA PRO A 31 -4.29 -29.52 7.06
C PRO A 31 -3.08 -29.70 7.96
N ALA A 32 -2.72 -30.95 8.26
CA ALA A 32 -1.57 -31.31 9.08
C ALA A 32 -0.22 -30.88 8.44
N TYR A 33 -0.30 -29.99 7.44
CA TYR A 33 0.76 -29.23 6.78
C TYR A 33 0.80 -27.74 7.21
N ALA A 34 -0.10 -27.30 8.10
CA ALA A 34 0.03 -26.04 8.82
C ALA A 34 0.67 -26.28 10.19
N GLN A 35 1.79 -27.00 10.22
CA GLN A 35 2.85 -26.54 11.11
C GLN A 35 3.20 -25.15 10.58
N ILE A 36 2.54 -24.14 11.13
CA ILE A 36 3.00 -22.78 11.01
C ILE A 36 4.32 -22.80 11.76
N ASN A 37 5.38 -23.12 11.04
CA ASN A 37 6.74 -22.98 11.49
C ASN A 37 7.00 -21.48 11.42
N ILE A 38 6.28 -20.71 12.25
CA ILE A 38 6.51 -19.29 12.46
C ILE A 38 7.89 -19.27 13.13
N GLY A 39 8.93 -19.14 12.32
CA GLY A 39 10.25 -18.90 12.84
C GLY A 39 10.23 -17.58 13.60
N MET A 40 11.16 -17.38 14.55
CA MET A 40 11.35 -16.07 15.17
C MET A 40 11.44 -14.95 14.11
N ASN A 41 12.02 -15.26 12.96
CA ASN A 41 12.14 -14.36 11.81
C ASN A 41 10.78 -13.93 11.23
N ASP A 42 9.78 -14.83 11.16
CA ASP A 42 8.43 -14.49 10.69
C ASP A 42 7.72 -13.54 11.66
N ILE A 43 7.92 -13.74 12.97
CA ILE A 43 7.36 -12.85 14.01
C ILE A 43 8.01 -11.47 13.91
N THR A 44 9.34 -11.41 13.82
CA THR A 44 10.07 -10.14 13.71
C THR A 44 9.69 -9.40 12.43
N PHE A 45 9.57 -10.11 11.30
CA PHE A 45 9.10 -9.53 10.05
C PHE A 45 7.67 -9.00 10.18
N ALA A 46 6.74 -9.79 10.74
CA ALA A 46 5.35 -9.38 10.92
C ALA A 46 5.21 -8.16 11.84
N LEU A 47 5.99 -8.09 12.92
CA LEU A 47 6.02 -6.91 13.81
C LEU A 47 6.56 -5.67 13.09
N LYS A 48 7.65 -5.82 12.33
CA LYS A 48 8.22 -4.72 11.54
C LYS A 48 7.25 -4.23 10.46
N MET A 49 6.56 -5.15 9.78
CA MET A 49 5.51 -4.81 8.82
C MET A 49 4.34 -4.08 9.49
N LYS A 50 3.90 -4.53 10.67
CA LYS A 50 2.86 -3.85 11.45
C LYS A 50 3.26 -2.39 11.75
N ASP A 51 4.48 -2.16 12.23
CA ASP A 51 4.95 -0.80 12.54
C ASP A 51 5.00 0.09 11.28
N LEU A 52 5.41 -0.46 10.14
CA LEU A 52 5.41 0.25 8.86
C LEU A 52 4.00 0.55 8.35
N VAL A 53 3.07 -0.40 8.51
CA VAL A 53 1.65 -0.22 8.17
C VAL A 53 1.03 0.87 9.05
N ASP A 54 1.31 0.88 10.35
CA ASP A 54 0.82 1.89 11.29
C ASP A 54 1.36 3.29 10.94
N LYS A 55 2.64 3.38 10.52
CA LYS A 55 3.20 4.63 9.97
C LYS A 55 2.49 5.05 8.68
N ALA A 56 2.21 4.13 7.77
CA ALA A 56 1.50 4.43 6.52
C ALA A 56 0.10 5.00 6.79
N TRP A 57 -0.65 4.41 7.72
CA TRP A 57 -1.95 4.95 8.16
C TRP A 57 -1.81 6.36 8.77
N LYS A 58 -0.82 6.57 9.63
CA LYS A 58 -0.55 7.88 10.23
C LYS A 58 -0.21 8.95 9.18
N TYR A 59 0.56 8.62 8.14
CA TYR A 59 0.89 9.55 7.07
C TYR A 59 -0.27 9.79 6.11
N LYS A 60 -1.13 8.78 5.89
CA LYS A 60 -2.40 8.96 5.18
C LYS A 60 -3.28 9.99 5.88
N ASP A 61 -3.48 9.87 7.20
CA ASP A 61 -4.33 10.80 7.96
C ASP A 61 -3.77 12.24 7.95
N ARG A 62 -2.44 12.37 7.86
CA ARG A 62 -1.74 13.66 7.70
C ARG A 62 -1.65 14.13 6.24
N GLN A 63 -2.08 13.32 5.28
CA GLN A 63 -1.95 13.55 3.84
C GLN A 63 -0.50 13.84 3.38
N ASP A 64 0.49 13.28 4.07
CA ASP A 64 1.92 13.47 3.78
C ASP A 64 2.38 12.44 2.75
N VAL A 65 2.17 12.76 1.46
CA VAL A 65 2.46 11.85 0.33
C VAL A 65 3.93 11.45 0.28
N THR A 66 4.84 12.37 0.62
CA THR A 66 6.29 12.13 0.53
C THR A 66 6.71 11.08 1.55
N LYS A 67 6.37 11.28 2.84
CA LYS A 67 6.70 10.31 3.89
C LYS A 67 5.95 8.99 3.74
N LEU A 68 4.71 9.06 3.24
CA LEU A 68 3.97 7.85 2.90
C LEU A 68 4.72 7.03 1.85
N LEU A 69 5.11 7.63 0.72
CA LEU A 69 5.85 6.91 -0.32
C LEU A 69 7.19 6.37 0.17
N ASP A 70 7.91 7.12 0.99
CA ASP A 70 9.16 6.64 1.60
C ASP A 70 8.89 5.39 2.45
N THR A 71 7.81 5.39 3.25
CA THR A 71 7.36 4.21 4.02
C THR A 71 6.94 3.06 3.11
N VAL A 72 6.28 3.33 1.99
CA VAL A 72 5.87 2.30 1.00
C VAL A 72 7.09 1.64 0.36
N PHE A 73 8.15 2.40 0.06
CA PHE A 73 9.39 1.82 -0.44
C PHE A 73 10.15 1.06 0.65
N GLU A 74 10.09 1.48 1.92
CA GLU A 74 10.59 0.67 3.04
C GLU A 74 9.86 -0.67 3.11
N ILE A 75 8.52 -0.67 3.03
CA ILE A 75 7.73 -1.91 2.96
C ILE A 75 8.19 -2.77 1.78
N LYS A 76 8.38 -2.19 0.60
CA LYS A 76 8.89 -2.91 -0.58
C LYS A 76 10.25 -3.57 -0.28
N VAL A 77 11.23 -2.80 0.18
CA VAL A 77 12.60 -3.30 0.40
C VAL A 77 12.61 -4.44 1.41
N GLU A 78 11.89 -4.29 2.53
CA GLU A 78 11.79 -5.34 3.54
C GLU A 78 11.07 -6.58 3.01
N THR A 79 10.02 -6.37 2.20
CA THR A 79 9.25 -7.44 1.55
C THR A 79 10.10 -8.20 0.54
N GLU A 80 10.91 -7.51 -0.27
CA GLU A 80 11.88 -8.11 -1.20
C GLU A 80 13.00 -8.83 -0.46
N ALA A 81 13.52 -8.25 0.62
CA ALA A 81 14.57 -8.84 1.44
C ALA A 81 14.11 -10.14 2.12
N TYR A 82 12.87 -10.17 2.60
CA TYR A 82 12.30 -11.32 3.28
C TYR A 82 11.89 -12.45 2.32
N SER A 83 11.28 -12.10 1.18
CA SER A 83 10.81 -13.09 0.21
C SER A 83 11.88 -13.54 -0.80
N GLY A 84 12.94 -12.75 -1.00
CA GLY A 84 13.91 -12.94 -2.07
C GLY A 84 13.37 -12.62 -3.47
N VAL A 85 12.10 -12.18 -3.58
CA VAL A 85 11.45 -11.89 -4.86
C VAL A 85 11.48 -10.39 -5.11
N LYS A 86 11.99 -9.97 -6.26
CA LYS A 86 11.95 -8.57 -6.70
C LYS A 86 10.54 -8.19 -7.13
N ILE A 87 10.03 -7.11 -6.56
CA ILE A 87 8.71 -6.56 -6.85
C ILE A 87 8.85 -5.52 -7.97
N ASN A 88 8.11 -5.75 -9.06
CA ASN A 88 8.04 -4.82 -10.17
C ASN A 88 6.97 -3.74 -9.89
N ILE A 89 7.41 -2.53 -9.55
CA ILE A 89 6.50 -1.40 -9.27
C ILE A 89 5.59 -1.08 -10.47
N ASP A 90 6.06 -1.28 -11.70
CA ASP A 90 5.24 -1.02 -12.87
C ASP A 90 4.02 -1.94 -12.95
N GLN A 91 4.21 -3.22 -12.62
CA GLN A 91 3.13 -4.20 -12.58
C GLN A 91 2.16 -3.92 -11.43
N GLU A 92 2.67 -3.51 -10.26
CA GLU A 92 1.82 -3.17 -9.12
C GLU A 92 1.04 -1.87 -9.35
N LEU A 93 1.63 -0.89 -10.03
CA LEU A 93 0.93 0.32 -10.50
C LEU A 93 -0.18 -0.02 -11.50
N ASP A 94 0.07 -0.96 -12.43
CA ASP A 94 -0.96 -1.43 -13.36
C ASP A 94 -2.11 -2.14 -12.64
N LYS A 95 -1.81 -2.94 -11.60
CA LYS A 95 -2.85 -3.57 -10.76
C LYS A 95 -3.64 -2.53 -9.99
N ALA A 96 -2.98 -1.55 -9.36
CA ALA A 96 -3.63 -0.46 -8.65
C ALA A 96 -4.54 0.37 -9.57
N GLU A 97 -4.07 0.68 -10.79
CA GLU A 97 -4.87 1.40 -11.80
C GLU A 97 -6.09 0.60 -12.24
N LYS A 98 -5.96 -0.72 -12.45
CA LYS A 98 -7.08 -1.61 -12.80
C LYS A 98 -8.12 -1.66 -11.68
N GLU A 99 -7.69 -1.84 -10.44
CA GLU A 99 -8.59 -1.91 -9.30
C GLU A 99 -9.30 -0.57 -9.06
N LEU A 100 -8.57 0.54 -9.20
CA LEU A 100 -9.15 1.87 -9.13
C LEU A 100 -10.18 2.11 -10.23
N LYS A 101 -9.89 1.74 -11.49
CA LYS A 101 -10.86 1.86 -12.60
C LYS A 101 -12.08 0.97 -12.42
N LYS A 102 -11.90 -0.23 -11.85
CA LYS A 102 -13.00 -1.15 -11.57
C LYS A 102 -13.99 -0.58 -10.56
N GLN A 103 -13.50 0.08 -9.50
CA GLN A 103 -14.36 0.62 -8.44
C GLN A 103 -14.82 2.06 -8.71
N ALA A 104 -13.95 2.91 -9.25
CA ALA A 104 -14.25 4.32 -9.54
C ALA A 104 -14.96 4.53 -10.89
N GLY A 105 -14.86 3.58 -11.82
CA GLY A 105 -15.26 3.77 -13.22
C GLY A 105 -14.45 4.89 -13.88
N ASN A 106 -15.12 5.68 -14.73
CA ASN A 106 -14.51 6.82 -15.43
C ASN A 106 -14.47 8.13 -14.60
N LYS A 107 -14.66 8.06 -13.27
CA LYS A 107 -14.69 9.25 -12.41
C LYS A 107 -13.34 9.94 -12.24
N ILE A 108 -12.24 9.19 -12.40
CA ILE A 108 -10.88 9.69 -12.19
C ILE A 108 -10.23 9.89 -13.56
N PRO A 109 -9.79 11.11 -13.91
CA PRO A 109 -9.13 11.37 -15.17
C PRO A 109 -7.83 10.56 -15.32
N ASN A 110 -7.65 9.91 -16.46
CA ASN A 110 -6.45 9.11 -16.72
C ASN A 110 -5.15 9.95 -16.65
N LYS A 111 -5.23 11.25 -16.98
CA LYS A 111 -4.12 12.20 -16.87
C LYS A 111 -3.60 12.29 -15.44
N ASP A 112 -4.49 12.31 -14.45
CA ASP A 112 -4.14 12.47 -13.04
C ASP A 112 -3.52 11.17 -12.49
N ILE A 113 -4.04 10.02 -12.90
CA ILE A 113 -3.43 8.71 -12.60
C ILE A 113 -2.01 8.65 -13.17
N GLN A 114 -1.82 9.08 -14.42
CA GLN A 114 -0.50 9.12 -15.04
C GLN A 114 0.47 10.09 -14.37
N ALA A 115 -0.01 11.23 -13.86
CA ALA A 115 0.80 12.17 -13.10
C ALA A 115 1.33 11.51 -11.81
N VAL A 116 0.45 10.85 -11.04
CA VAL A 116 0.84 10.11 -9.84
C VAL A 116 1.82 8.98 -10.19
N ARG A 117 1.55 8.23 -11.27
CA ARG A 117 2.43 7.16 -11.74
C ARG A 117 3.84 7.68 -12.03
N LYS A 118 3.96 8.80 -12.75
CA LYS A 118 5.25 9.44 -13.06
C LYS A 118 5.99 9.85 -11.80
N TYR A 119 5.28 10.46 -10.84
CA TYR A 119 5.86 10.89 -9.58
C TYR A 119 6.42 9.71 -8.77
N ILE A 120 5.66 8.63 -8.62
CA ILE A 120 6.09 7.42 -7.92
C ILE A 120 7.33 6.82 -8.57
N LYS A 121 7.35 6.67 -9.90
CA LYS A 121 8.53 6.16 -10.63
C LYS A 121 9.76 7.05 -10.46
N LYS A 122 9.58 8.36 -10.47
CA LYS A 122 10.68 9.32 -10.28
C LYS A 122 11.27 9.17 -8.88
N LYS A 123 10.42 9.07 -7.87
CA LYS A 123 10.80 8.81 -6.47
C LYS A 123 11.50 7.46 -6.30
N GLU A 124 11.02 6.39 -6.93
CA GLU A 124 11.70 5.08 -6.93
C GLU A 124 13.09 5.17 -7.57
N LYS A 125 13.21 5.82 -8.73
CA LYS A 125 14.49 5.99 -9.41
C LYS A 125 15.50 6.75 -8.55
N LYS A 126 15.05 7.80 -7.85
CA LYS A 126 15.89 8.53 -6.89
C LYS A 126 16.33 7.66 -5.73
N ALA A 127 15.41 6.89 -5.14
CA ALA A 127 15.75 5.96 -4.06
C ALA A 127 16.76 4.90 -4.51
N HIS A 128 16.60 4.36 -5.72
CA HIS A 128 17.54 3.41 -6.29
C HIS A 128 18.92 4.05 -6.57
N GLN A 129 18.95 5.26 -7.12
CA GLN A 129 20.20 6.00 -7.34
C GLN A 129 20.92 6.30 -6.02
N ARG A 130 20.18 6.68 -4.98
CA ARG A 130 20.71 6.87 -3.63
C ARG A 130 21.28 5.58 -3.04
N ALA A 131 20.60 4.45 -3.22
CA ALA A 131 21.09 3.15 -2.80
C ALA A 131 22.39 2.75 -3.53
N MET A 132 22.49 3.04 -4.84
CA MET A 132 23.73 2.84 -5.60
C MET A 132 24.86 3.76 -5.12
N CYS A 133 24.55 5.02 -4.82
CA CYS A 133 25.51 5.97 -4.24
C CYS A 133 26.03 5.47 -2.87
N MET A 134 25.14 4.96 -2.01
CA MET A 134 25.51 4.38 -0.73
C MET A 134 26.40 3.13 -0.90
N ALA A 135 26.07 2.26 -1.85
CA ALA A 135 26.90 1.09 -2.14
C ALA A 135 28.31 1.48 -2.60
N ALA A 136 28.42 2.51 -3.47
CA ALA A 136 29.71 3.05 -3.91
C ALA A 136 30.48 3.68 -2.74
N TYR A 137 29.80 4.43 -1.87
CA TYR A 137 30.41 5.00 -0.67
C TYR A 137 30.96 3.93 0.28
N ILE A 138 30.26 2.81 0.47
CA ILE A 138 30.74 1.71 1.34
C ILE A 138 31.99 1.04 0.75
N GLN A 139 32.09 0.96 -0.58
CA GLN A 139 33.23 0.31 -1.26
C GLN A 139 34.45 1.21 -1.36
N ASP A 140 34.25 2.48 -1.73
CA ASP A 140 35.33 3.41 -2.08
C ASP A 140 35.39 4.61 -1.11
N SER A 141 34.92 4.44 0.13
CA SER A 141 34.80 5.53 1.11
C SER A 141 36.10 6.34 1.21
N PRO A 142 36.11 7.61 0.75
CA PRO A 142 37.29 8.44 0.90
C PRO A 142 37.51 8.73 2.40
N PRO A 143 38.73 8.55 2.93
CA PRO A 143 38.98 8.77 4.35
C PRO A 143 38.63 10.20 4.75
N GLY A 144 37.74 10.34 5.74
CA GLY A 144 37.30 11.62 6.29
C GLY A 144 36.15 12.31 5.55
N MET A 145 35.60 11.71 4.49
CA MET A 145 34.40 12.22 3.82
C MET A 145 33.15 11.62 4.44
N THR A 146 32.13 12.44 4.72
CA THR A 146 30.83 11.94 5.16
C THR A 146 30.01 11.40 3.98
N PHE A 147 29.01 10.55 4.25
CA PHE A 147 28.12 10.10 3.17
C PHE A 147 27.39 11.27 2.50
N GLU A 148 27.05 12.32 3.24
CA GLU A 148 26.35 13.49 2.72
C GLU A 148 27.22 14.27 1.72
N ASP A 149 28.50 14.46 2.03
CA ASP A 149 29.47 15.11 1.14
C ASP A 149 29.76 14.26 -0.10
N PHE A 150 29.80 12.94 0.07
CA PHE A 150 29.96 11.99 -1.02
C PHE A 150 28.72 11.96 -1.92
N GLU A 151 27.52 11.92 -1.34
CA GLU A 151 26.24 11.96 -2.04
C GLU A 151 26.12 13.23 -2.86
N PHE A 152 26.47 14.39 -2.28
CA PHE A 152 26.51 15.66 -3.00
C PHE A 152 27.46 15.60 -4.21
N SER A 153 28.69 15.12 -4.01
CA SER A 153 29.71 15.04 -5.06
C SER A 153 29.34 14.04 -6.17
N TYR A 154 28.77 12.90 -5.79
CA TYR A 154 28.32 11.84 -6.69
C TYR A 154 27.13 12.31 -7.54
N LEU A 155 26.15 12.98 -6.92
CA LEU A 155 25.00 13.57 -7.59
C LEU A 155 25.39 14.73 -8.50
N ALA A 156 26.30 15.61 -8.06
CA ALA A 156 26.82 16.72 -8.87
C ALA A 156 27.58 16.23 -10.12
N ALA A 157 28.30 15.11 -10.01
CA ALA A 157 28.99 14.48 -11.14
C ALA A 157 28.04 13.73 -12.10
N HIS A 158 26.87 13.28 -11.63
CA HIS A 158 25.96 12.39 -12.38
C HIS A 158 24.57 12.99 -12.70
N GLY A 159 24.24 14.22 -12.29
CA GLY A 159 22.91 14.78 -12.52
C GLY A 159 22.78 16.30 -12.35
N HIS A 160 22.19 16.94 -13.35
CA HIS A 160 21.68 18.32 -13.29
C HIS A 160 20.64 18.51 -12.18
N ASP A 161 20.82 19.59 -11.40
CA ASP A 161 19.88 20.16 -10.41
C ASP A 161 18.41 20.04 -10.84
N LYS A 162 17.64 19.25 -10.08
CA LYS A 162 16.19 19.04 -10.31
C LYS A 162 15.35 19.10 -9.04
N GLU A 163 15.90 19.45 -7.89
CA GLU A 163 15.14 19.52 -6.64
C GLU A 163 13.95 20.49 -6.72
N ASP A 164 14.14 21.65 -7.36
CA ASP A 164 13.08 22.65 -7.59
C ASP A 164 11.88 22.15 -8.43
N LYS A 165 12.06 21.07 -9.21
CA LYS A 165 10.98 20.48 -10.01
C LYS A 165 10.10 19.52 -9.21
N ASP A 166 10.65 18.86 -8.18
CA ASP A 166 9.90 17.87 -7.40
C ASP A 166 8.84 18.53 -6.51
N ASP A 167 9.17 19.66 -5.90
CA ASP A 167 8.22 20.43 -5.08
C ASP A 167 7.09 21.07 -5.93
N LYS A 168 7.41 21.46 -7.18
CA LYS A 168 6.39 21.92 -8.14
C LYS A 168 5.50 20.78 -8.62
N GLU A 169 6.07 19.63 -8.97
CA GLU A 169 5.30 18.44 -9.37
C GLU A 169 4.39 17.94 -8.23
N MET A 170 4.84 18.00 -6.97
CA MET A 170 4.03 17.68 -5.79
C MET A 170 2.82 18.61 -5.62
N LYS A 171 2.98 19.92 -5.89
CA LYS A 171 1.89 20.91 -5.81
C LYS A 171 0.80 20.71 -6.85
N GLU A 172 1.13 20.12 -8.01
CA GLU A 172 0.16 19.84 -9.07
C GLU A 172 -0.55 18.49 -8.92
N LEU A 173 -0.07 17.63 -8.02
CA LEU A 173 -0.61 16.29 -7.83
C LEU A 173 -1.90 16.32 -6.98
N PRO A 174 -2.95 15.58 -7.38
CA PRO A 174 -4.12 15.37 -6.55
C PRO A 174 -3.73 14.51 -5.33
N VAL A 175 -3.46 15.18 -4.21
CA VAL A 175 -2.90 14.59 -2.98
C VAL A 175 -3.65 13.33 -2.53
N LYS A 176 -4.98 13.36 -2.53
CA LYS A 176 -5.79 12.20 -2.14
C LYS A 176 -5.63 10.99 -3.08
N LEU A 177 -5.45 11.23 -4.38
CA LEU A 177 -5.15 10.17 -5.35
C LEU A 177 -3.76 9.61 -5.13
N ALA A 178 -2.78 10.48 -4.88
CA ALA A 178 -1.41 10.07 -4.62
C ALA A 178 -1.30 9.22 -3.35
N VAL A 179 -1.96 9.63 -2.27
CA VAL A 179 -2.07 8.85 -1.03
C VAL A 179 -2.77 7.51 -1.30
N GLY A 180 -3.91 7.52 -2.00
CA GLY A 180 -4.66 6.31 -2.29
C GLY A 180 -3.86 5.29 -3.11
N ILE A 181 -3.19 5.73 -4.18
CA ILE A 181 -2.33 4.87 -5.00
C ILE A 181 -1.13 4.35 -4.20
N SER A 182 -0.53 5.18 -3.33
CA SER A 182 0.56 4.74 -2.47
C SER A 182 0.12 3.64 -1.50
N MET A 183 -1.06 3.79 -0.89
CA MET A 183 -1.64 2.74 -0.03
C MET A 183 -1.95 1.45 -0.79
N MET A 184 -2.49 1.56 -2.01
CA MET A 184 -2.74 0.38 -2.85
C MET A 184 -1.45 -0.37 -3.19
N LEU A 185 -0.34 0.33 -3.46
CA LEU A 185 0.97 -0.29 -3.67
C LEU A 185 1.47 -1.01 -2.42
N ALA A 186 1.42 -0.33 -1.26
CA ALA A 186 1.80 -0.92 0.02
C ALA A 186 1.01 -2.21 0.30
N GLY A 187 -0.30 -2.15 0.06
CA GLY A 187 -1.18 -3.30 0.22
C GLY A 187 -0.88 -4.42 -0.77
N GLY A 188 -0.60 -4.09 -2.03
CA GLY A 188 -0.19 -5.05 -3.06
C GLY A 188 1.08 -5.81 -2.70
N PHE A 189 2.09 -5.11 -2.17
CA PHE A 189 3.35 -5.73 -1.72
C PHE A 189 3.09 -6.74 -0.58
N LEU A 190 2.31 -6.34 0.42
CA LEU A 190 1.98 -7.16 1.58
C LEU A 190 1.09 -8.36 1.23
N CYS A 191 0.09 -8.19 0.37
CA CYS A 191 -0.73 -9.29 -0.14
C CYS A 191 0.13 -10.27 -0.94
N GLY A 192 1.01 -9.79 -1.81
CA GLY A 192 1.88 -10.63 -2.63
C GLY A 192 2.75 -11.55 -1.77
N VAL A 193 3.42 -11.00 -0.76
CA VAL A 193 4.28 -11.78 0.13
C VAL A 193 3.49 -12.57 1.18
N GLY A 194 2.38 -12.05 1.67
CA GLY A 194 1.48 -12.79 2.56
C GLY A 194 0.96 -14.07 1.92
N VAL A 195 0.60 -14.02 0.63
CA VAL A 195 0.19 -15.21 -0.14
C VAL A 195 1.37 -16.14 -0.40
N LEU A 196 2.53 -15.60 -0.80
CA LEU A 196 3.72 -16.41 -1.10
C LEU A 196 4.23 -17.19 0.13
N LEU A 197 4.26 -16.53 1.28
CA LEU A 197 4.84 -17.04 2.53
C LEU A 197 3.79 -17.56 3.51
N LYS A 198 2.50 -17.50 3.14
CA LYS A 198 1.36 -17.91 3.99
C LYS A 198 1.30 -17.17 5.33
N ILE A 199 1.70 -15.90 5.36
CA ILE A 199 1.66 -15.04 6.56
C ILE A 199 0.31 -14.31 6.57
N GLN A 200 -0.66 -14.89 7.28
CA GLN A 200 -2.04 -14.39 7.33
C GLN A 200 -2.16 -12.90 7.74
N PRO A 201 -1.42 -12.39 8.75
CA PRO A 201 -1.49 -10.97 9.11
C PRO A 201 -1.13 -10.02 7.96
N CYS A 202 -0.13 -10.37 7.14
CA CYS A 202 0.27 -9.56 5.98
C CYS A 202 -0.83 -9.49 4.93
N ILE A 203 -1.57 -10.57 4.72
CA ILE A 203 -2.72 -10.59 3.81
C ILE A 203 -3.80 -9.62 4.31
N THR A 204 -4.16 -9.73 5.59
CA THR A 204 -5.21 -8.87 6.19
C THR A 204 -4.83 -7.39 6.18
N TYR A 205 -3.59 -7.05 6.54
CA TYR A 205 -3.11 -5.67 6.47
C TYR A 205 -3.03 -5.16 5.03
N GLY A 206 -2.59 -6.03 4.11
CA GLY A 206 -2.51 -5.69 2.69
C GLY A 206 -3.88 -5.37 2.10
N GLU A 207 -4.88 -6.22 2.34
CA GLU A 207 -6.26 -6.01 1.89
C GLU A 207 -6.85 -4.72 2.45
N ALA A 208 -6.64 -4.46 3.75
CA ALA A 208 -7.11 -3.24 4.39
C ALA A 208 -6.49 -1.97 3.77
N LEU A 209 -5.21 -2.02 3.41
CA LEU A 209 -4.52 -0.92 2.73
C LEU A 209 -5.01 -0.73 1.30
N VAL A 210 -5.26 -1.81 0.54
CA VAL A 210 -5.83 -1.71 -0.81
C VAL A 210 -7.22 -1.08 -0.76
N ILE A 211 -8.12 -1.62 0.07
CA ILE A 211 -9.50 -1.11 0.20
C ILE A 211 -9.49 0.34 0.69
N GLY A 212 -8.68 0.64 1.72
CA GLY A 212 -8.53 2.00 2.23
C GLY A 212 -8.00 2.98 1.19
N GLY A 213 -7.02 2.55 0.38
CA GLY A 213 -6.43 3.33 -0.70
C GLY A 213 -7.40 3.64 -1.83
N VAL A 214 -8.20 2.65 -2.26
CA VAL A 214 -9.23 2.84 -3.29
C VAL A 214 -10.29 3.84 -2.81
N ASN A 215 -10.84 3.63 -1.61
CA ASN A 215 -11.87 4.52 -1.05
C ASN A 215 -11.36 5.96 -0.93
N PHE A 216 -10.13 6.13 -0.43
CA PHE A 216 -9.54 7.46 -0.27
C PHE A 216 -9.31 8.19 -1.61
N ALA A 217 -8.89 7.44 -2.64
CA ALA A 217 -8.74 7.98 -3.99
C ALA A 217 -10.08 8.40 -4.61
N ILE A 218 -11.13 7.59 -4.43
CA ILE A 218 -12.49 7.89 -4.95
C ILE A 218 -13.11 9.08 -4.23
N ASP A 219 -13.07 9.10 -2.90
CA ASP A 219 -13.61 10.18 -2.07
C ASP A 219 -12.96 11.52 -2.44
N GLY A 220 -11.66 11.51 -2.75
CA GLY A 220 -10.96 12.71 -3.17
C GLY A 220 -11.50 13.37 -4.44
N TYR A 221 -12.03 12.59 -5.38
CA TYR A 221 -12.65 13.13 -6.61
C TYR A 221 -14.14 13.36 -6.45
N ALA A 222 -14.84 12.58 -5.62
CA ALA A 222 -16.24 12.82 -5.32
C ALA A 222 -16.42 14.19 -4.65
N SER A 223 -15.62 14.52 -3.63
CA SER A 223 -15.68 15.82 -2.93
C SER A 223 -15.33 16.99 -3.85
N LYS A 224 -14.32 16.83 -4.72
CA LYS A 224 -13.89 17.88 -5.66
C LYS A 224 -14.99 18.19 -6.70
N SER A 225 -15.69 17.17 -7.18
CA SER A 225 -16.81 17.34 -8.12
C SER A 225 -18.02 18.04 -7.50
N GLU A 226 -18.24 17.93 -6.18
CA GLU A 226 -19.34 18.62 -5.48
C GLU A 226 -19.01 20.09 -5.21
N GLU A 227 -17.78 20.39 -4.83
CA GLU A 227 -17.31 21.78 -4.62
C GLU A 227 -17.36 22.60 -5.91
N ASP A 228 -16.95 22.03 -7.05
CA ASP A 228 -16.99 22.71 -8.34
C ASP A 228 -18.43 23.03 -8.78
N LYS A 229 -19.39 22.11 -8.53
CA LYS A 229 -20.81 22.33 -8.81
C LYS A 229 -21.43 23.41 -7.93
N ASN A 230 -21.01 23.53 -6.67
CA ASN A 230 -21.51 24.56 -5.76
C ASN A 230 -20.97 25.94 -6.13
N LYS A 231 -19.69 26.06 -6.51
CA LYS A 231 -19.11 27.33 -6.99
C LYS A 231 -19.70 27.81 -8.32
N GLU A 232 -20.18 26.90 -9.16
CA GLU A 232 -20.84 27.24 -10.42
C GLU A 232 -22.30 27.71 -10.21
N LYS A 233 -22.95 27.24 -9.14
CA LYS A 233 -24.28 27.72 -8.72
C LYS A 233 -24.25 29.11 -8.08
N ASP A 234 -23.24 29.41 -7.27
CA ASP A 234 -23.08 30.74 -6.63
C ASP A 234 -22.68 31.85 -7.63
N LYS A 235 -22.30 31.48 -8.86
CA LYS A 235 -21.95 32.43 -9.94
C LYS A 235 -23.12 32.72 -10.89
N ARG A 236 -24.28 32.08 -10.72
CA ARG A 236 -25.50 32.32 -11.51
C ARG A 236 -26.51 33.11 -10.69
#